data_AF-A0A1C4AXD8-F1
#
_entry.id   AF-A0A1C4AXD8-F1
#
_cell.length_a   1.000
_cell.length_b   1.000
_cell.length_c   1.000
_cell.angle_alpha   90.00
_cell.angle_beta   90.00
_cell.angle_gamma   90.00
#
_symmetry.space_group_name_H-M   'P 1'
#
loop_
_entity.id
_entity.type
_entity.pdbx_description
1 polymer ?
#
loop_
_entity_poly.entity_id
_entity_poly.type
_entity_poly.pdbx_seq_one_letter_code
_entity_poly.pdbx_strand_id
1 'polypeptide(L)'
;MLKEQLSEKLQLLNETRHNYELDELLQPVLVQGMHRGFQAAYLYIIGISSGVDPSAQPAHWVDQVEQIANDQFVPFVAEVDKKNTSLGKEVISMLSEESHAVVAHQDNVLQYENLIMPYFNGWFLGYYHALLIMLSKSDEAANNQEDMQKNASDQAMQAVTIERQSFQKQPVYQDSVCRDILKILQ
;
A
#
# COMPACT_ATOMS: atom_id res chain seq x y z
N MET A 1 8.99 -21.04 7.57
CA MET A 1 9.07 -19.57 7.78
C MET A 1 8.13 -18.88 6.79
N LEU A 2 7.63 -17.66 7.07
CA LEU A 2 6.64 -17.00 6.18
C LEU A 2 7.20 -16.78 4.76
N LYS A 3 8.48 -16.43 4.65
CA LYS A 3 9.15 -16.33 3.34
C LYS A 3 9.12 -17.63 2.54
N GLU A 4 9.34 -18.78 3.19
CA GLU A 4 9.28 -20.09 2.52
C GLU A 4 7.86 -20.42 2.05
N GLN A 5 6.85 -20.14 2.89
CA GLN A 5 5.45 -20.30 2.50
C GLN A 5 5.09 -19.44 1.28
N LEU A 6 5.61 -18.21 1.22
CA LEU A 6 5.40 -17.31 0.08
C LEU A 6 6.14 -17.81 -1.16
N SER A 7 7.34 -18.37 -1.02
CA SER A 7 8.05 -19.03 -2.12
C SER A 7 7.29 -20.25 -2.66
N GLU A 8 6.74 -21.10 -1.80
CA GLU A 8 5.90 -22.24 -2.20
C GLU A 8 4.63 -21.78 -2.94
N LYS A 9 3.97 -20.73 -2.43
CA LYS A 9 2.79 -20.15 -3.08
C LYS A 9 3.12 -19.55 -4.45
N LEU A 10 4.26 -18.86 -4.57
CA LEU A 10 4.76 -18.32 -5.84
C LEU A 10 5.03 -19.42 -6.86
N GLN A 11 5.59 -20.55 -6.43
CA GLN A 11 5.78 -21.69 -7.32
C GLN A 11 4.44 -22.19 -7.88
N LEU A 12 3.42 -22.37 -7.01
CA LEU A 12 2.09 -22.79 -7.44
C LEU A 12 1.43 -21.78 -8.40
N LEU A 13 1.58 -20.48 -8.12
CA LEU A 13 1.10 -19.41 -9.00
C LEU A 13 1.78 -19.50 -10.37
N ASN A 14 3.09 -19.64 -10.43
CA ASN A 14 3.83 -19.81 -11.68
C ASN A 14 3.41 -21.07 -12.46
N GLU A 15 3.17 -22.19 -11.80
CA GLU A 15 2.68 -23.43 -12.42
C GLU A 15 1.27 -23.26 -13.01
N THR A 16 0.46 -22.36 -12.43
CA THR A 16 -0.92 -22.06 -12.85
C THR A 16 -1.05 -20.73 -13.58
N ARG A 17 0.08 -20.13 -14.02
CA ARG A 17 0.17 -18.76 -14.55
C ARG A 17 -0.80 -18.46 -15.69
N HIS A 18 -1.14 -19.47 -16.50
CA HIS A 18 -2.07 -19.35 -17.62
C HIS A 18 -3.54 -19.19 -17.22
N ASN A 19 -3.88 -19.33 -15.94
CA ASN A 19 -5.27 -19.31 -15.45
C ASN A 19 -5.76 -17.93 -15.01
N TYR A 20 -4.89 -16.92 -15.00
CA TYR A 20 -5.21 -15.60 -14.48
C TYR A 20 -4.43 -14.50 -15.21
N GLU A 21 -4.95 -13.28 -15.20
CA GLU A 21 -4.20 -12.09 -15.62
C GLU A 21 -3.32 -11.59 -14.47
N LEU A 22 -2.11 -11.09 -14.76
CA LEU A 22 -1.20 -10.60 -13.71
C LEU A 22 -1.83 -9.47 -12.91
N ASP A 23 -2.52 -8.55 -13.59
CA ASP A 23 -3.21 -7.43 -12.93
C ASP A 23 -4.23 -7.94 -11.91
N GLU A 24 -4.95 -9.01 -12.20
CA GLU A 24 -5.95 -9.61 -11.28
C GLU A 24 -5.28 -10.25 -10.06
N LEU A 25 -4.08 -10.84 -10.24
CA LEU A 25 -3.30 -11.39 -9.13
C LEU A 25 -2.65 -10.29 -8.26
N LEU A 26 -2.14 -9.23 -8.90
CA LEU A 26 -1.37 -8.17 -8.25
C LEU A 26 -2.26 -7.10 -7.60
N GLN A 27 -3.47 -6.88 -8.12
CA GLN A 27 -4.41 -5.89 -7.57
C GLN A 27 -4.68 -6.10 -6.06
N PRO A 28 -5.01 -7.31 -5.57
CA PRO A 28 -5.20 -7.53 -4.14
C PRO A 28 -3.97 -7.21 -3.29
N VAL A 29 -2.76 -7.47 -3.81
CA VAL A 29 -1.49 -7.17 -3.14
C VAL A 29 -1.28 -5.65 -3.05
N LEU A 30 -1.53 -4.94 -4.15
CA LEU A 30 -1.46 -3.49 -4.21
C LEU A 30 -2.48 -2.84 -3.25
N VAL A 31 -3.73 -3.31 -3.25
CA VAL A 31 -4.79 -2.77 -2.37
C VAL A 31 -4.47 -3.00 -0.90
N GLN A 32 -3.86 -4.13 -0.53
CA GLN A 32 -3.38 -4.31 0.85
C GLN A 32 -2.25 -3.36 1.20
N GLY A 33 -1.32 -3.14 0.26
CA GLY A 33 -0.33 -2.09 0.38
C GLY A 33 -1.00 -0.76 0.70
N MET A 34 -1.99 -0.35 -0.10
CA MET A 34 -2.76 0.88 0.10
C MET A 34 -3.39 0.93 1.48
N HIS A 35 -4.03 -0.15 1.92
CA HIS A 35 -4.64 -0.22 3.25
C HIS A 35 -3.62 0.08 4.35
N ARG A 36 -2.42 -0.53 4.29
CA ARG A 36 -1.35 -0.31 5.27
C ARG A 36 -0.77 1.09 5.24
N GLY A 37 -0.54 1.64 4.05
CA GLY A 37 -0.10 3.03 3.91
C GLY A 37 -1.12 4.03 4.45
N PHE A 38 -2.40 3.76 4.25
CA PHE A 38 -3.50 4.56 4.75
C PHE A 38 -3.55 4.56 6.29
N GLN A 39 -3.44 3.39 6.92
CA GLN A 39 -3.34 3.27 8.38
C GLN A 39 -2.13 4.04 8.95
N ALA A 40 -0.96 3.89 8.32
CA ALA A 40 0.26 4.57 8.75
C ALA A 40 0.14 6.09 8.72
N ALA A 41 -0.50 6.65 7.68
CA ALA A 41 -0.75 8.10 7.59
C ALA A 41 -1.67 8.60 8.70
N TYR A 42 -2.72 7.85 9.03
CA TYR A 42 -3.64 8.19 10.14
C TYR A 42 -2.92 8.16 11.49
N LEU A 43 -2.12 7.12 11.75
CA LEU A 43 -1.31 7.02 12.98
C LEU A 43 -0.33 8.19 13.11
N TYR A 44 0.30 8.60 12.01
CA TYR A 44 1.21 9.73 11.99
C TYR A 44 0.49 11.07 12.27
N ILE A 45 -0.58 11.38 11.52
CA ILE A 45 -1.27 12.67 11.64
C ILE A 45 -2.06 12.80 12.93
N ILE A 46 -2.78 11.75 13.34
CA ILE A 46 -3.51 11.76 14.60
C ILE A 46 -2.53 11.75 15.79
N GLY A 47 -1.40 11.05 15.66
CA GLY A 47 -0.32 11.10 16.65
C GLY A 47 0.21 12.52 16.87
N ILE A 48 0.55 13.22 15.79
CA ILE A 48 1.01 14.62 15.85
C ILE A 48 -0.05 15.54 16.47
N SER A 49 -1.29 15.47 16.01
CA SER A 49 -2.36 16.36 16.49
C SER A 49 -2.76 16.08 17.94
N SER A 50 -2.60 14.84 18.42
CA SER A 50 -2.90 14.44 19.80
C SER A 50 -1.72 14.63 20.76
N GLY A 51 -0.56 15.10 20.27
CA GLY A 51 0.67 15.22 21.05
C GLY A 51 1.21 13.88 21.56
N VAL A 52 0.85 12.78 20.89
CA VAL A 52 1.31 11.44 21.23
C VAL A 52 2.66 11.20 20.56
N ASP A 53 3.67 10.85 21.35
CA ASP A 53 4.98 10.47 20.84
C ASP A 53 4.85 9.24 19.92
N PRO A 54 5.27 9.31 18.65
CA PRO A 54 5.26 8.18 17.73
C PRO A 54 5.98 6.93 18.27
N SER A 55 6.95 7.11 19.17
CA SER A 55 7.72 6.03 19.79
C SER A 55 7.05 5.41 21.04
N ALA A 56 5.96 6.00 21.55
CA ALA A 56 5.30 5.59 22.78
C ALA A 56 3.77 5.55 22.66
N GLN A 57 3.26 5.00 21.56
CA GLN A 57 1.82 4.87 21.30
C GLN A 57 1.21 3.68 22.08
N PRO A 58 0.22 3.89 22.97
CA PRO A 58 -0.46 2.80 23.65
C PRO A 58 -1.24 1.92 22.66
N ALA A 59 -1.22 0.60 22.85
CA ALA A 59 -1.89 -0.35 21.94
C ALA A 59 -3.37 -0.01 21.69
N HIS A 60 -4.13 0.30 22.75
CA HIS A 60 -5.54 0.66 22.63
C HIS A 60 -5.79 1.93 21.80
N TRP A 61 -4.82 2.87 21.78
CA TRP A 61 -4.91 4.08 20.97
C TRP A 61 -4.61 3.75 19.51
N VAL A 62 -3.61 2.91 19.25
CA VAL A 62 -3.29 2.41 17.90
C VAL A 62 -4.51 1.71 17.31
N ASP A 63 -5.14 0.80 18.06
CA ASP A 63 -6.33 0.06 17.63
C ASP A 63 -7.48 1.01 17.25
N GLN A 64 -7.70 2.07 18.02
CA GLN A 64 -8.74 3.06 17.73
C GLN A 64 -8.45 3.84 16.45
N VAL A 65 -7.21 4.28 16.26
CA VAL A 65 -6.81 5.04 15.07
C VAL A 65 -6.86 4.16 13.81
N GLU A 66 -6.39 2.91 13.91
CA GLU A 66 -6.49 1.94 12.82
C GLU A 66 -7.94 1.64 12.46
N GLN A 67 -8.85 1.53 13.44
CA GLN A 67 -10.27 1.34 13.16
C GLN A 67 -10.86 2.53 12.38
N ILE A 68 -10.53 3.76 12.78
CA ILE A 68 -10.95 4.96 12.04
C ILE A 68 -10.40 4.92 10.61
N ALA A 69 -9.11 4.60 10.45
CA ALA A 69 -8.49 4.49 9.13
C ALA A 69 -9.18 3.42 8.26
N ASN A 70 -9.53 2.28 8.84
CA ASN A 70 -10.24 1.19 8.14
C ASN A 70 -11.60 1.66 7.65
N ASP A 71 -12.40 2.30 8.51
CA ASP A 71 -13.72 2.80 8.15
C ASP A 71 -13.64 3.84 7.01
N GLN A 72 -12.59 4.67 7.01
CA GLN A 72 -12.33 5.67 5.98
C GLN A 72 -11.72 5.08 4.70
N PHE A 73 -11.15 3.88 4.75
CA PHE A 73 -10.57 3.19 3.59
C PHE A 73 -11.61 2.43 2.77
N VAL A 74 -12.72 1.98 3.37
CA VAL A 74 -13.78 1.22 2.67
C VAL A 74 -14.25 1.88 1.37
N PRO A 75 -14.51 3.20 1.30
CA PRO A 75 -14.89 3.85 0.06
C PRO A 75 -13.82 3.78 -1.04
N PHE A 76 -12.53 3.77 -0.68
CA PHE A 76 -11.42 3.70 -1.62
C PHE A 76 -11.39 2.36 -2.35
N VAL A 77 -11.65 1.26 -1.65
CA VAL A 77 -11.76 -0.07 -2.27
C VAL A 77 -12.82 -0.06 -3.38
N ALA A 78 -13.98 0.53 -3.12
CA ALA A 78 -15.05 0.65 -4.10
C ALA A 78 -14.71 1.61 -5.26
N GLU A 79 -13.76 2.53 -5.09
CA GLU A 79 -13.26 3.38 -6.17
C GLU A 79 -12.15 2.73 -7.00
N VAL A 80 -11.30 1.90 -6.40
CA VAL A 80 -10.29 1.09 -7.09
C VAL A 80 -10.97 0.19 -8.14
N ASP A 81 -12.10 -0.43 -7.78
CA ASP A 81 -12.88 -1.28 -8.69
C ASP A 81 -13.52 -0.49 -9.85
N LYS A 82 -13.69 0.83 -9.69
CA LYS A 82 -14.24 1.72 -10.71
C LYS A 82 -13.11 2.30 -11.56
N LYS A 83 -12.75 1.57 -12.62
CA LYS A 83 -11.68 1.90 -13.59
C LYS A 83 -11.74 3.31 -14.21
N ASN A 84 -12.85 4.02 -14.10
CA ASN A 84 -13.02 5.38 -14.64
C ASN A 84 -12.74 6.51 -13.63
N THR A 85 -12.55 6.20 -12.34
CA THR A 85 -12.16 7.19 -11.31
C THR A 85 -10.68 7.57 -11.43
N SER A 86 -10.25 8.65 -10.77
CA SER A 86 -8.81 9.02 -10.73
C SER A 86 -8.00 7.90 -10.08
N LEU A 87 -8.45 7.42 -8.91
CA LEU A 87 -7.82 6.34 -8.17
C LEU A 87 -7.78 5.03 -8.97
N GLY A 88 -8.89 4.65 -9.60
CA GLY A 88 -8.96 3.44 -10.43
C GLY A 88 -7.97 3.49 -11.60
N LYS A 89 -7.78 4.66 -12.22
CA LYS A 89 -6.78 4.85 -13.28
C LYS A 89 -5.35 4.78 -12.76
N GLU A 90 -5.06 5.37 -11.60
CA GLU A 90 -3.75 5.28 -10.94
C GLU A 90 -3.39 3.81 -10.63
N VAL A 91 -4.34 3.05 -10.06
CA VAL A 91 -4.13 1.63 -9.77
C VAL A 91 -3.90 0.83 -11.04
N ILE A 92 -4.68 1.03 -12.10
CA ILE A 92 -4.47 0.35 -13.38
C ILE A 92 -3.10 0.69 -13.98
N SER A 93 -2.69 1.96 -13.90
CA SER A 93 -1.38 2.38 -14.40
C SER A 93 -0.25 1.65 -13.67
N MET A 94 -0.30 1.59 -12.33
CA MET A 94 0.71 0.89 -11.54
C MET A 94 0.71 -0.61 -11.80
N LEU A 95 -0.47 -1.25 -11.88
CA LEU A 95 -0.55 -2.69 -12.20
C LEU A 95 -0.01 -2.98 -13.58
N SER A 96 -0.30 -2.14 -14.57
CA SER A 96 0.23 -2.30 -15.92
C SER A 96 1.75 -2.22 -15.96
N GLU A 97 2.37 -1.33 -15.17
CA GLU A 97 3.84 -1.22 -15.07
C GLU A 97 4.45 -2.46 -14.43
N GLU A 98 3.86 -2.95 -13.32
CA GLU A 98 4.32 -4.13 -12.61
C GLU A 98 4.15 -5.42 -13.44
N SER A 99 3.01 -5.57 -14.11
CA SER A 99 2.75 -6.68 -15.03
C SER A 99 3.67 -6.65 -16.25
N HIS A 100 3.94 -5.45 -16.79
CA HIS A 100 4.91 -5.31 -17.88
C HIS A 100 6.31 -5.74 -17.44
N ALA A 101 6.74 -5.38 -16.22
CA ALA A 101 8.04 -5.80 -15.70
C ALA A 101 8.18 -7.33 -15.63
N VAL A 102 7.12 -8.05 -15.23
CA VAL A 102 7.10 -9.52 -15.20
C VAL A 102 7.21 -10.12 -16.60
N VAL A 103 6.41 -9.61 -17.54
CA VAL A 103 6.35 -10.17 -18.90
C VAL A 103 7.62 -9.85 -19.70
N ALA A 104 8.13 -8.62 -19.59
CA ALA A 104 9.23 -8.13 -20.43
C ALA A 104 10.62 -8.50 -19.91
N HIS A 105 10.77 -8.76 -18.60
CA HIS A 105 12.09 -8.92 -17.98
C HIS A 105 12.29 -10.23 -17.20
N GLN A 106 11.23 -11.02 -17.01
CA GLN A 106 11.29 -12.24 -16.18
C GLN A 106 10.65 -13.45 -16.89
N ASP A 107 10.59 -13.45 -18.22
CA ASP A 107 10.03 -14.55 -19.02
C ASP A 107 8.63 -14.98 -18.57
N ASN A 108 7.83 -14.02 -18.08
CA ASN A 108 6.49 -14.24 -17.52
C ASN A 108 6.47 -15.14 -16.25
N VAL A 109 7.58 -15.20 -15.52
CA VAL A 109 7.71 -15.90 -14.23
C VAL A 109 7.70 -14.90 -13.09
N LEU A 110 6.76 -15.05 -12.16
CA LEU A 110 6.66 -14.27 -10.93
C LEU A 110 7.80 -14.60 -9.97
N GLN A 111 8.49 -13.56 -9.52
CA GLN A 111 9.49 -13.60 -8.45
C GLN A 111 8.92 -12.94 -7.18
N TYR A 112 9.66 -13.09 -6.09
CA TYR A 112 9.27 -12.53 -4.80
C TYR A 112 9.09 -11.01 -4.88
N GLU A 113 9.99 -10.33 -5.58
CA GLU A 113 10.00 -8.89 -5.79
C GLU A 113 8.74 -8.39 -6.51
N ASN A 114 8.12 -9.22 -7.34
CA ASN A 114 6.88 -8.88 -8.05
C ASN A 114 5.64 -8.86 -7.17
N LEU A 115 5.75 -9.33 -5.92
CA LEU A 115 4.70 -9.14 -4.90
C LEU A 115 5.07 -7.99 -3.95
N ILE A 116 6.37 -7.83 -3.67
CA ILE A 116 6.87 -6.79 -2.76
C ILE A 116 6.75 -5.39 -3.38
N MET A 117 7.05 -5.23 -4.67
CA MET A 117 6.99 -3.93 -5.34
C MET A 117 5.56 -3.37 -5.42
N PRO A 118 4.54 -4.13 -5.91
CA PRO A 118 3.16 -3.68 -5.89
C PRO A 118 2.65 -3.37 -4.49
N TYR A 119 3.05 -4.15 -3.47
CA TYR A 119 2.69 -3.88 -2.08
C TYR A 119 3.20 -2.49 -1.63
N PHE A 120 4.46 -2.14 -1.89
CA PHE A 120 4.98 -0.83 -1.50
C PHE A 120 4.47 0.31 -2.38
N ASN A 121 4.20 0.08 -3.67
CA ASN A 121 3.57 1.09 -4.52
C ASN A 121 2.14 1.38 -4.04
N GLY A 122 1.41 0.33 -3.65
CA GLY A 122 0.14 0.45 -2.95
C GLY A 122 0.28 1.25 -1.66
N TRP A 123 1.27 0.92 -0.83
CA TRP A 123 1.54 1.65 0.42
C TRP A 123 1.71 3.15 0.19
N PHE A 124 2.51 3.54 -0.81
CA PHE A 124 2.65 4.93 -1.22
C PHE A 124 1.30 5.55 -1.59
N LEU A 125 0.50 4.91 -2.45
CA LEU A 125 -0.81 5.41 -2.86
C LEU A 125 -1.76 5.60 -1.66
N GLY A 126 -1.81 4.60 -0.78
CA GLY A 126 -2.64 4.67 0.42
C GLY A 126 -2.29 5.82 1.33
N TYR A 127 -0.99 6.01 1.59
CA TYR A 127 -0.49 7.12 2.40
C TYR A 127 -0.80 8.47 1.74
N TYR A 128 -0.53 8.60 0.43
CA TYR A 128 -0.81 9.80 -0.36
C TYR A 128 -2.28 10.21 -0.29
N HIS A 129 -3.20 9.28 -0.56
CA HIS A 129 -4.63 9.57 -0.54
C HIS A 129 -5.14 9.88 0.87
N ALA A 130 -4.60 9.23 1.91
CA ALA A 130 -4.90 9.58 3.30
C ALA A 130 -4.51 11.04 3.62
N LEU A 131 -3.32 11.47 3.18
CA LEU A 131 -2.86 12.86 3.33
C LEU A 131 -3.80 13.83 2.62
N LEU A 132 -4.19 13.56 1.37
CA LEU A 132 -5.11 14.44 0.63
C LEU A 132 -6.45 14.62 1.34
N ILE A 133 -7.02 13.55 1.89
CA ILE A 133 -8.29 13.61 2.65
C ILE A 133 -8.12 14.45 3.91
N MET A 134 -7.03 14.27 4.64
CA MET A 134 -6.82 14.96 5.91
C MET A 134 -6.44 16.43 5.70
N LEU A 135 -5.67 16.75 4.66
CA LEU A 135 -5.26 18.11 4.33
C LEU A 135 -6.39 18.91 3.67
N SER A 136 -7.23 18.30 2.84
CA SER A 136 -8.38 18.96 2.21
C SER A 136 -9.47 19.41 3.19
N LYS A 137 -9.44 18.90 4.44
CA LYS A 137 -10.31 19.36 5.54
C LYS A 137 -9.85 20.67 6.20
N SER A 138 -8.74 21.26 5.75
CA SER A 138 -8.27 22.58 6.22
C SER A 138 -8.70 23.70 5.27
N ASP A 139 -9.24 24.80 5.81
CA ASP A 139 -9.77 25.93 5.04
C ASP A 139 -8.72 26.61 4.13
N GLU A 140 -7.42 26.47 4.43
CA GLU A 140 -6.31 27.01 3.62
C GLU A 140 -6.00 26.18 2.37
N ALA A 141 -6.34 24.88 2.34
CA ALA A 141 -5.97 23.98 1.24
C ALA A 141 -6.80 24.17 -0.04
N ALA A 142 -7.95 24.83 0.04
CA ALA A 142 -8.86 25.03 -1.09
C ALA A 142 -8.30 25.99 -2.18
N ASN A 143 -7.31 26.83 -1.85
CA ASN A 143 -6.76 27.81 -2.79
C ASN A 143 -5.52 27.32 -3.56
N ASN A 144 -4.80 26.29 -3.08
CA ASN A 144 -3.55 25.79 -3.68
C ASN A 144 -3.54 24.25 -3.80
N GLN A 145 -4.43 23.70 -4.62
CA GLN A 145 -4.59 22.24 -4.77
C GLN A 145 -3.32 21.55 -5.32
N GLU A 146 -2.60 22.16 -6.25
CA GLU A 146 -1.36 21.60 -6.82
C GLU A 146 -0.24 21.50 -5.77
N ASP A 147 -0.02 22.55 -4.96
CA ASP A 147 0.98 22.53 -3.89
C ASP A 147 0.63 21.48 -2.83
N MET A 148 -0.66 21.33 -2.50
CA MET A 148 -1.14 20.30 -1.58
C MET A 148 -0.82 18.89 -2.11
N GLN A 149 -1.14 18.61 -3.38
CA GLN A 149 -0.86 17.31 -3.99
C GLN A 149 0.64 17.01 -4.01
N LYS A 150 1.45 18.00 -4.36
CA LYS A 150 2.91 17.86 -4.35
C LYS A 150 3.44 17.57 -2.95
N ASN A 151 3.03 18.34 -1.94
CA ASN A 151 3.44 18.13 -0.56
C ASN A 151 3.01 16.76 -0.03
N ALA A 152 1.80 16.32 -0.37
CA ALA A 152 1.31 14.99 -0.01
C ALA A 152 2.16 13.88 -0.67
N SER A 153 2.48 14.05 -1.96
CA SER A 153 3.33 13.11 -2.70
C SER A 153 4.74 13.04 -2.11
N ASP A 154 5.37 14.17 -1.82
CA ASP A 154 6.72 14.23 -1.25
C ASP A 154 6.77 13.55 0.13
N GLN A 155 5.77 13.80 0.97
CA GLN A 155 5.65 13.14 2.28
C GLN A 155 5.41 11.63 2.16
N ALA A 156 4.50 11.21 1.27
CA ALA A 156 4.24 9.79 1.01
C ALA A 156 5.50 9.08 0.49
N MET A 157 6.28 9.73 -0.38
CA MET A 157 7.53 9.20 -0.92
C MET A 157 8.59 9.03 0.18
N GLN A 158 8.73 10.01 1.07
CA GLN A 158 9.64 9.91 2.20
C GLN A 158 9.22 8.77 3.13
N ALA A 159 7.92 8.67 3.44
CA ALA A 159 7.40 7.66 4.36
C ALA A 159 7.55 6.23 3.80
N VAL A 160 7.22 6.00 2.51
CA VAL A 160 7.40 4.68 1.89
C VAL A 160 8.88 4.30 1.77
N THR A 161 9.77 5.28 1.61
CA THR A 161 11.22 5.04 1.60
C THR A 161 11.71 4.54 2.95
N ILE A 162 11.23 5.14 4.05
CA ILE A 162 11.53 4.67 5.41
C ILE A 162 11.01 3.25 5.61
N GLU A 163 9.77 2.99 5.18
CA GLU A 163 9.15 1.68 5.34
C GLU A 163 9.90 0.59 4.54
N ARG A 164 10.32 0.89 3.31
CA ARG A 164 11.17 0.00 2.49
C ARG A 164 12.52 -0.27 3.16
N GLN A 165 13.13 0.73 3.78
CA GLN A 165 14.38 0.54 4.52
C GLN A 165 14.19 -0.35 5.74
N SER A 166 13.07 -0.20 6.46
CA SER A 166 12.71 -1.07 7.58
C SER A 166 12.52 -2.51 7.11
N PHE A 167 11.80 -2.72 6.02
CA PHE A 167 11.67 -4.03 5.38
C PHE A 167 13.02 -4.64 5.00
N GLN A 168 13.95 -3.87 4.42
CA GLN A 168 15.27 -4.41 4.05
C GLN A 168 16.13 -4.81 5.25
N LYS A 169 16.00 -4.11 6.38
CA LYS A 169 16.93 -4.23 7.53
C LYS A 169 16.38 -5.02 8.70
N GLN A 170 15.05 -5.16 8.81
CA GLN A 170 14.39 -5.70 9.99
C GLN A 170 13.58 -6.96 9.65
N PRO A 171 13.98 -8.15 10.14
CA PRO A 171 13.27 -9.40 9.87
C PRO A 171 11.79 -9.37 10.28
N VAL A 172 11.46 -8.69 11.37
CA VAL A 172 10.07 -8.55 11.85
C VAL A 172 9.19 -7.82 10.83
N TYR A 173 9.71 -6.80 10.17
CA TYR A 173 8.97 -6.09 9.10
C TYR A 173 8.82 -6.95 7.85
N GLN A 174 9.85 -7.75 7.50
CA GLN A 174 9.75 -8.70 6.39
C GLN A 174 8.65 -9.74 6.64
N ASP A 175 8.60 -10.29 7.86
CA ASP A 175 7.58 -11.25 8.26
C ASP A 175 6.19 -10.62 8.27
N SER A 176 6.05 -9.36 8.69
CA SER A 176 4.77 -8.64 8.64
C SER A 176 4.26 -8.50 7.20
N VAL A 177 5.11 -8.02 6.28
CA VAL A 177 4.74 -7.87 4.86
C VAL A 177 4.43 -9.23 4.22
N CYS A 178 5.26 -10.25 4.47
CA CYS A 178 4.99 -11.61 3.96
C CYS A 178 3.66 -12.15 4.46
N ARG A 179 3.32 -11.93 5.73
CA ARG A 179 2.06 -12.38 6.33
C ARG A 179 0.86 -11.72 5.66
N ASP A 180 0.94 -10.41 5.43
CA ASP A 180 -0.12 -9.66 4.77
C ASP A 180 -0.36 -10.19 3.36
N ILE A 181 0.70 -10.34 2.56
CA ILE A 181 0.63 -10.87 1.19
C ILE A 181 0.08 -12.29 1.19
N LEU A 182 0.60 -13.18 2.04
CA LEU A 182 0.15 -14.56 2.13
C LEU A 182 -1.33 -14.68 2.47
N LYS A 183 -1.85 -13.82 3.35
CA LYS A 183 -3.26 -13.83 3.75
C LYS A 183 -4.20 -13.54 2.58
N ILE A 184 -3.76 -12.75 1.61
CA ILE A 184 -4.57 -12.32 0.46
C ILE A 184 -4.48 -13.30 -0.68
N LEU A 185 -3.30 -13.91 -0.85
CA LEU A 185 -3.09 -14.91 -1.88
C LEU A 185 -3.72 -16.27 -1.52
N GLN A 186 -4.25 -16.46 -0.31
CA GLN A 186 -4.90 -17.70 0.13
C GLN A 186 -6.05 -18.12 -0.78
#